data_AF-A0A9P4V6G8-F1
#
_entry.id   AF-A0A9P4V6G8-F1
#
_cell.length_a   1.000
_cell.length_b   1.000
_cell.length_c   1.000
_cell.angle_alpha   90.00
_cell.angle_beta   90.00
_cell.angle_gamma   90.00
#
_symmetry.space_group_name_H-M   'P 1'
#
loop_
_entity.id
_entity.type
_entity.pdbx_description
1 polymer ?
#
loop_
_entity_poly.entity_id
_entity_poly.type
_entity_poly.pdbx_seq_one_letter_code
_entity_poly.pdbx_strand_id
1 'polypeptide(L)'
;MAPPQLDTIIVDQLSESAVLVSYNTPKRSNAFTPQQYDDLREALVWAKDELVIKVIVVTGRGRHFCAGRAMGGTDDTIDAEIKTAGKLSAVLTDYPKVLVAAVHGANIGWGCTQLSAFDLIYAHQDAFFQTPFAAIGIVPEGGSSYNFPHVMGKAQANALLLAGDRLSAQEAYVGGLITSVLHSDTAEMFLAKVVDKAKRIGGYSGEALRMAKRLTMDAADDLEKRRKAGEREQRDILIRFASEETKANLAKFGKKGATKKTNQLINCIQQERTIMPEVEGAPAHGSVAHLLPQTYKRLVSEWLEEDTPSFDYGGFVVGEEISEAKLLGKSEGIVAGVPFFDEVFRQLDCTVEWHVKEGEAFQPIKHCATVRGPVRKLLLGERVALNTLARCSGVATKSARLLALLRKAGYKNTLAGTRKTTPGFRLVEKYGMLVGGVDSHRIDLSTMTMLKDNHIVAAGSITNAVRAAKSAGGFSIKVEVECQSFEEADEAIAAGADVVMLDNFTADGVKVAAAQLKDKWGRGNGDRKNFLVEVSGGLTEENVEPYVCQDVDIVSTSSIHQGVKHVDFSLKIVAKGRETKKESGESVEV
;
A
#
# COMPACT_ATOMS: atom_id res chain seq x y z
N MET A 1 14.60 20.42 26.10
CA MET A 1 14.96 21.49 25.14
C MET A 1 13.91 22.59 25.21
N ALA A 2 14.23 23.81 24.77
CA ALA A 2 13.23 24.88 24.68
C ALA A 2 12.12 24.48 23.67
N PRO A 3 10.87 24.92 23.85
CA PRO A 3 9.81 24.71 22.86
C PRO A 3 10.19 25.26 21.48
N PRO A 4 9.80 24.60 20.39
CA PRO A 4 10.08 25.09 19.04
C PRO A 4 9.36 26.42 18.78
N GLN A 5 10.01 27.32 18.05
CA GLN A 5 9.36 28.51 17.52
C GLN A 5 8.74 28.16 16.17
N LEU A 6 7.41 28.23 16.10
CA LEU A 6 6.62 27.80 14.95
C LEU A 6 5.72 28.96 14.49
N ASP A 7 5.37 28.97 13.21
CA ASP A 7 4.68 30.10 12.58
C ASP A 7 3.17 30.11 12.90
N THR A 8 2.57 28.93 12.94
CA THR A 8 1.11 28.76 13.00
C THR A 8 0.63 28.00 14.24
N ILE A 9 1.56 27.56 15.09
CA ILE A 9 1.33 26.84 16.34
C ILE A 9 2.09 27.53 17.46
N ILE A 10 1.46 27.70 18.62
CA ILE A 10 2.13 28.18 19.84
C ILE A 10 2.22 27.02 20.83
N VAL A 11 3.40 26.85 21.44
CA VAL A 11 3.63 25.87 22.51
C VAL A 11 3.91 26.60 23.82
N ASP A 12 2.95 26.53 24.75
CA ASP A 12 3.03 27.14 26.08
C ASP A 12 3.25 26.05 27.16
N GLN A 13 4.17 26.28 28.10
CA GLN A 13 4.34 25.37 29.24
C GLN A 13 3.20 25.54 30.23
N LEU A 14 2.44 24.46 30.54
CA LEU A 14 1.39 24.50 31.55
C LEU A 14 1.92 24.16 32.95
N SER A 15 2.83 23.18 33.01
CA SER A 15 3.53 22.70 34.21
C SER A 15 4.77 21.93 33.77
N GLU A 16 5.62 21.47 34.68
CA GLU A 16 6.82 20.68 34.33
C GLU A 16 6.54 19.50 33.37
N SER A 17 5.39 18.83 33.54
CA SER A 17 5.04 17.62 32.79
C SER A 17 3.87 17.78 31.81
N ALA A 18 3.39 19.02 31.58
CA ALA A 18 2.29 19.28 30.66
C ALA A 18 2.51 20.54 29.84
N VAL A 19 2.13 20.48 28.56
CA VAL A 19 2.23 21.59 27.59
C VAL A 19 0.91 21.83 26.89
N LEU A 20 0.70 23.07 26.46
CA LEU A 20 -0.43 23.52 25.67
C LEU A 20 0.05 23.84 24.25
N VAL A 21 -0.52 23.16 23.27
CA VAL A 21 -0.26 23.36 21.84
C VAL A 21 -1.50 24.03 21.24
N SER A 22 -1.34 25.28 20.82
CA SER A 22 -2.46 26.11 20.36
C SER A 22 -2.35 26.40 18.85
N TYR A 23 -3.40 26.11 18.10
CA TYR A 23 -3.54 26.61 16.73
C TYR A 23 -3.63 28.14 16.75
N ASN A 24 -2.74 28.81 16.02
CA ASN A 24 -2.55 30.25 16.11
C ASN A 24 -2.82 30.97 14.78
N THR A 25 -3.87 30.55 14.06
CA THR A 25 -4.36 31.24 12.86
C THR A 25 -5.82 31.70 13.05
N PRO A 26 -6.15 32.44 14.14
CA PRO A 26 -7.53 32.76 14.53
C PRO A 26 -8.29 33.57 13.47
N LYS A 27 -7.59 34.41 12.68
CA LYS A 27 -8.19 35.18 11.58
C LYS A 27 -8.74 34.30 10.46
N ARG A 28 -8.23 33.07 10.32
CA ARG A 28 -8.71 32.04 9.40
C ARG A 28 -9.48 30.94 10.13
N SER A 29 -9.96 31.21 11.35
CA SER A 29 -10.66 30.24 12.19
C SER A 29 -9.87 28.94 12.41
N ASN A 30 -8.54 29.05 12.48
CA ASN A 30 -7.63 27.91 12.63
C ASN A 30 -7.80 26.84 11.55
N ALA A 31 -8.16 27.25 10.33
CA ALA A 31 -8.23 26.36 9.19
C ALA A 31 -6.82 25.93 8.74
N PHE A 32 -6.63 24.63 8.52
CA PHE A 32 -5.32 24.03 8.28
C PHE A 32 -4.80 24.33 6.88
N THR A 33 -3.54 24.78 6.84
CA THR A 33 -2.67 24.86 5.67
C THR A 33 -1.57 23.80 5.79
N PRO A 34 -0.83 23.47 4.72
CA PRO A 34 0.35 22.61 4.80
C PRO A 34 1.34 23.03 5.91
N GLN A 35 1.58 24.33 6.09
CA GLN A 35 2.42 24.84 7.18
C GLN A 35 1.85 24.48 8.56
N GLN A 36 0.53 24.60 8.75
CA GLN A 36 -0.09 24.27 10.04
C GLN A 36 -0.07 22.77 10.35
N TYR A 37 -0.13 21.92 9.33
CA TYR A 37 0.12 20.48 9.48
C TYR A 37 1.55 20.19 9.95
N ASP A 38 2.55 20.81 9.30
CA ASP A 38 3.96 20.60 9.63
C ASP A 38 4.33 21.17 11.00
N ASP A 39 3.85 22.37 11.34
CA ASP A 39 4.08 22.98 12.66
C ASP A 39 3.45 22.13 13.77
N LEU A 40 2.23 21.62 13.60
CA LEU A 40 1.61 20.77 14.63
C LEU A 40 2.40 19.48 14.80
N ARG A 41 2.86 18.90 13.69
CA ARG A 41 3.70 17.71 13.71
C ARG A 41 5.00 17.97 14.47
N GLU A 42 5.65 19.10 14.22
CA GLU A 42 6.90 19.48 14.90
C GLU A 42 6.69 19.70 16.40
N ALA A 43 5.63 20.42 16.80
CA ALA A 43 5.27 20.58 18.20
C ALA A 43 5.03 19.24 18.90
N LEU A 44 4.33 18.31 18.25
CA LEU A 44 4.04 16.98 18.79
C LEU A 44 5.29 16.10 18.86
N VAL A 45 6.16 16.12 17.85
CA VAL A 45 7.42 15.36 17.87
C VAL A 45 8.33 15.88 18.98
N TRP A 46 8.49 17.20 19.10
CA TRP A 46 9.23 17.79 20.21
C TRP A 46 8.65 17.35 21.56
N ALA A 47 7.33 17.48 21.75
CA ALA A 47 6.68 17.09 23.00
C ALA A 47 6.79 15.59 23.29
N LYS A 48 6.90 14.74 22.26
CA LYS A 48 7.13 13.30 22.38
C LYS A 48 8.53 13.00 22.90
N ASP A 49 9.53 13.71 22.42
CA ASP A 49 10.93 13.45 22.74
C ASP A 49 11.36 14.04 24.10
N GLU A 50 10.68 15.07 24.58
CA GLU A 50 10.93 15.64 25.91
C GLU A 50 10.44 14.71 27.05
N LEU A 51 11.36 14.00 27.70
CA LEU A 51 11.06 12.95 28.70
C LEU A 51 10.16 13.43 29.85
N VAL A 52 10.28 14.69 30.27
CA VAL A 52 9.50 15.27 31.37
C VAL A 52 8.03 15.49 31.01
N ILE A 53 7.76 15.76 29.73
CA ILE A 53 6.39 15.99 29.23
C ILE A 53 5.65 14.65 29.18
N LYS A 54 4.45 14.64 29.78
CA LYS A 54 3.56 13.47 29.85
C LYS A 54 2.19 13.74 29.21
N VAL A 55 1.75 15.00 29.24
CA VAL A 55 0.42 15.41 28.78
C VAL A 55 0.53 16.59 27.81
N ILE A 56 -0.15 16.48 26.68
CA ILE A 56 -0.20 17.52 25.65
C ILE A 56 -1.66 17.91 25.48
N VAL A 57 -1.98 19.17 25.75
CA VAL A 57 -3.31 19.74 25.50
C VAL A 57 -3.27 20.45 24.15
N VAL A 58 -4.18 20.12 23.23
CA VAL A 58 -4.32 20.80 21.94
C VAL A 58 -5.61 21.63 21.95
N THR A 59 -5.51 22.89 21.52
CA THR A 59 -6.65 23.82 21.40
C THR A 59 -6.47 24.80 20.25
N GLY A 60 -7.48 25.63 19.98
CA GLY A 60 -7.39 26.74 19.03
C GLY A 60 -7.41 28.10 19.74
N ARG A 61 -6.68 29.10 19.23
CA ARG A 61 -6.85 30.48 19.70
C ARG A 61 -8.03 31.15 19.00
N GLY A 62 -8.67 32.10 19.68
CA GLY A 62 -9.82 32.82 19.14
C GLY A 62 -11.12 32.02 19.22
N ARG A 63 -12.04 32.27 18.29
CA ARG A 63 -13.45 31.82 18.39
C ARG A 63 -13.65 30.31 18.18
N HIS A 64 -12.75 29.66 17.46
CA HIS A 64 -12.98 28.29 16.98
C HIS A 64 -11.75 27.43 17.26
N PHE A 65 -12.00 26.15 17.54
CA PHE A 65 -10.96 25.14 17.57
C PHE A 65 -10.32 25.00 16.19
N CYS A 66 -11.06 24.52 15.18
CA CYS A 66 -10.57 24.36 13.81
C CYS A 66 -11.72 24.34 12.80
N ALA A 67 -11.75 25.28 11.85
CA ALA A 67 -12.78 25.36 10.81
C ALA A 67 -12.48 24.54 9.54
N GLY A 68 -11.66 23.49 9.64
CA GLY A 68 -11.35 22.57 8.54
C GLY A 68 -10.21 23.05 7.66
N ARG A 69 -10.35 22.90 6.34
CA ARG A 69 -9.31 23.19 5.34
C ARG A 69 -9.26 24.68 4.98
N ALA A 70 -8.06 25.27 4.93
CA ALA A 70 -7.88 26.60 4.41
C ALA A 70 -8.06 26.63 2.87
N MET A 71 -8.81 27.61 2.36
CA MET A 71 -9.06 27.78 0.92
C MET A 71 -8.29 29.00 0.38
N GLY A 72 -7.55 28.84 -0.72
CA GLY A 72 -7.08 29.96 -1.56
C GLY A 72 -5.66 30.52 -1.34
N GLY A 73 -4.66 29.70 -1.01
CA GLY A 73 -3.23 30.10 -1.00
C GLY A 73 -2.46 29.69 -2.25
N THR A 74 -1.42 30.45 -2.62
CA THR A 74 -0.57 30.20 -3.81
C THR A 74 0.33 28.96 -3.67
N ASP A 75 0.62 28.55 -2.43
CA ASP A 75 1.49 27.40 -2.09
C ASP A 75 0.71 26.21 -1.48
N ASP A 76 -0.62 26.33 -1.39
CA ASP A 76 -1.52 25.34 -0.77
C ASP A 76 -2.03 24.33 -1.81
N THR A 77 -1.12 23.59 -2.44
CA THR A 77 -1.52 22.51 -3.35
C THR A 77 -2.13 21.34 -2.59
N ILE A 78 -3.10 20.68 -3.22
CA ILE A 78 -3.78 19.50 -2.65
C ILE A 78 -2.76 18.39 -2.34
N ASP A 79 -1.77 18.19 -3.21
CA ASP A 79 -0.72 17.19 -3.01
C ASP A 79 0.17 17.51 -1.79
N ALA A 80 0.54 18.79 -1.61
CA ALA A 80 1.32 19.23 -0.46
C ALA A 80 0.52 19.05 0.84
N GLU A 81 -0.76 19.37 0.82
CA GLU A 81 -1.67 19.19 1.96
C GLU A 81 -1.83 17.73 2.34
N ILE A 82 -2.12 16.85 1.38
CA ILE A 82 -2.27 15.41 1.60
C ILE A 82 -0.98 14.80 2.16
N LYS A 83 0.17 15.21 1.62
CA LYS A 83 1.48 14.74 2.09
C LYS A 83 1.79 15.19 3.51
N THR A 84 1.53 16.46 3.84
CA THR A 84 1.80 17.03 5.17
C THR A 84 0.81 16.51 6.22
N ALA A 85 -0.47 16.41 5.88
CA ALA A 85 -1.51 15.78 6.70
C ALA A 85 -1.22 14.30 6.97
N GLY A 86 -0.71 13.56 5.98
CA GLY A 86 -0.28 12.16 6.15
C GLY A 86 0.86 12.00 7.15
N LYS A 87 1.88 12.87 7.09
CA LYS A 87 3.00 12.88 8.07
C LYS A 87 2.51 13.16 9.50
N LEU A 88 1.59 14.12 9.66
CA LEU A 88 1.00 14.42 10.96
C LEU A 88 0.14 13.26 11.47
N SER A 89 -0.67 12.65 10.61
CA SER A 89 -1.50 11.49 10.94
C SER A 89 -0.66 10.31 11.43
N ALA A 90 0.51 10.08 10.82
CA ALA A 90 1.46 9.05 11.28
C ALA A 90 1.98 9.31 12.70
N VAL A 91 2.20 10.58 13.07
CA VAL A 91 2.60 10.95 14.44
C VAL A 91 1.45 10.75 15.43
N LEU A 92 0.23 11.13 15.04
CA LEU A 92 -0.95 11.05 15.90
C LEU A 92 -1.42 9.61 16.16
N THR A 93 -1.30 8.71 15.18
CA THR A 93 -1.90 7.36 15.20
C THR A 93 -1.38 6.48 16.34
N ASP A 94 -0.09 6.55 16.67
CA ASP A 94 0.53 5.80 17.79
C ASP A 94 1.28 6.76 18.73
N TYR A 95 0.66 7.89 19.06
CA TYR A 95 1.31 8.89 19.89
C TYR A 95 1.44 8.36 21.34
N PRO A 96 2.65 8.23 21.91
CA PRO A 96 2.85 7.45 23.13
C PRO A 96 2.40 8.16 24.41
N LYS A 97 2.21 9.48 24.38
CA LYS A 97 1.86 10.31 25.54
C LYS A 97 0.38 10.67 25.52
N VAL A 98 -0.11 11.21 26.64
CA VAL A 98 -1.53 11.57 26.78
C VAL A 98 -1.84 12.81 25.94
N LEU A 99 -2.68 12.65 24.92
CA LEU A 99 -3.22 13.71 24.08
C LEU A 99 -4.61 14.12 24.57
N VAL A 100 -4.78 15.40 24.86
CA VAL A 100 -6.04 15.99 25.29
C VAL A 100 -6.48 17.04 24.29
N ALA A 101 -7.69 16.93 23.75
CA ALA A 101 -8.30 17.97 22.92
C ALA A 101 -9.22 18.84 23.77
N ALA A 102 -9.04 20.16 23.68
CA ALA A 102 -9.92 21.16 24.28
C ALA A 102 -10.65 21.91 23.15
N VAL A 103 -11.87 21.45 22.84
CA VAL A 103 -12.63 21.86 21.65
C VAL A 103 -13.70 22.89 22.00
N HIS A 104 -13.65 24.07 21.40
CA HIS A 104 -14.70 25.10 21.48
C HIS A 104 -15.07 25.63 20.09
N GLY A 105 -16.30 26.09 19.94
CA GLY A 105 -16.79 26.62 18.66
C GLY A 105 -16.75 25.57 17.54
N ALA A 106 -16.40 25.99 16.33
CA ALA A 106 -16.40 25.12 15.17
C ALA A 106 -15.27 24.09 15.22
N ASN A 107 -15.62 22.82 14.99
CA ASN A 107 -14.69 21.75 14.70
C ASN A 107 -15.11 21.00 13.43
N ILE A 108 -14.45 21.30 12.30
CA ILE A 108 -14.92 20.92 10.96
C ILE A 108 -13.84 20.14 10.19
N GLY A 109 -14.27 19.17 9.38
CA GLY A 109 -13.40 18.43 8.45
C GLY A 109 -12.29 17.68 9.17
N TRP A 110 -11.05 17.84 8.71
CA TRP A 110 -9.87 17.25 9.36
C TRP A 110 -9.77 17.56 10.86
N GLY A 111 -10.17 18.78 11.27
CA GLY A 111 -10.22 19.16 12.69
C GLY A 111 -11.09 18.22 13.53
N CYS A 112 -12.18 17.73 12.94
CA CYS A 112 -13.09 16.78 13.55
C CYS A 112 -12.56 15.35 13.50
N THR A 113 -11.97 14.92 12.37
CA THR A 113 -11.54 13.52 12.20
C THR A 113 -10.29 13.17 13.00
N GLN A 114 -9.38 14.14 13.19
CA GLN A 114 -8.18 13.94 14.03
C GLN A 114 -8.51 13.63 15.49
N LEU A 115 -9.71 13.98 15.98
CA LEU A 115 -10.09 13.75 17.37
C LEU A 115 -10.04 12.27 17.76
N SER A 116 -10.23 11.37 16.80
CA SER A 116 -10.07 9.93 17.02
C SER A 116 -8.65 9.52 17.48
N ALA A 117 -7.64 10.39 17.36
CA ALA A 117 -6.30 10.16 17.87
C ALA A 117 -6.06 10.69 19.29
N PHE A 118 -7.03 11.39 19.88
CA PHE A 118 -6.91 11.96 21.21
C PHE A 118 -7.45 10.99 22.26
N ASP A 119 -6.76 10.92 23.40
CA ASP A 119 -7.15 10.04 24.51
C ASP A 119 -8.32 10.62 25.30
N LEU A 120 -8.35 11.95 25.42
CA LEU A 120 -9.38 12.67 26.14
C LEU A 120 -9.82 13.86 25.31
N ILE A 121 -11.12 13.95 25.03
CA ILE A 121 -11.70 15.04 24.25
C ILE A 121 -12.74 15.73 25.12
N TYR A 122 -12.42 16.96 25.52
CA TYR A 122 -13.35 17.82 26.24
C TYR A 122 -13.89 18.86 25.29
N ALA A 123 -15.19 19.11 25.35
CA ALA A 123 -15.84 20.10 24.51
C ALA A 123 -16.55 21.17 25.36
N HIS A 124 -16.47 22.43 24.95
CA HIS A 124 -17.34 23.49 25.42
C HIS A 124 -18.77 23.23 24.95
N GLN A 125 -19.79 23.67 25.69
CA GLN A 125 -21.18 23.44 25.30
C GLN A 125 -21.55 24.05 23.93
N ASP A 126 -20.86 25.12 23.51
CA ASP A 126 -21.08 25.77 22.21
C ASP A 126 -20.28 25.12 21.06
N ALA A 127 -19.54 24.04 21.34
CA ALA A 127 -18.80 23.33 20.31
C ALA A 127 -19.76 22.59 19.37
N PHE A 128 -19.39 22.50 18.10
CA PHE A 128 -20.06 21.65 17.14
C PHE A 128 -19.09 20.93 16.22
N PHE A 129 -19.51 19.77 15.73
CA PHE A 129 -18.70 18.83 14.96
C PHE A 129 -19.35 18.57 13.60
N GLN A 130 -18.58 18.66 12.52
CA GLN A 130 -19.11 18.48 11.17
C GLN A 130 -18.04 17.99 10.19
N THR A 131 -18.41 17.09 9.28
CA THR A 131 -17.51 16.58 8.22
C THR A 131 -18.17 16.69 6.84
N PRO A 132 -18.10 17.85 6.17
CA PRO A 132 -18.87 18.12 4.94
C PRO A 132 -18.27 17.45 3.68
N PHE A 133 -17.72 16.24 3.80
CA PHE A 133 -16.94 15.57 2.76
C PHE A 133 -17.73 15.33 1.48
N ALA A 134 -18.86 14.64 1.58
CA ALA A 134 -19.72 14.34 0.43
C ALA A 134 -20.21 15.62 -0.27
N ALA A 135 -20.54 16.67 0.50
CA ALA A 135 -21.00 17.95 -0.03
C ALA A 135 -19.92 18.67 -0.85
N ILE A 136 -18.65 18.57 -0.46
CA ILE A 136 -17.51 19.13 -1.21
C ILE A 136 -16.94 18.14 -2.25
N GLY A 137 -17.56 16.95 -2.40
CA GLY A 137 -17.18 15.95 -3.37
C GLY A 137 -15.94 15.14 -3.01
N ILE A 138 -15.54 15.09 -1.74
CA ILE A 138 -14.44 14.24 -1.25
C ILE A 138 -14.98 13.09 -0.39
N VAL A 139 -14.11 12.11 -0.12
CA VAL A 139 -14.41 11.00 0.78
C VAL A 139 -13.93 11.34 2.21
N PRO A 140 -14.33 10.55 3.23
CA PRO A 140 -13.78 10.67 4.58
C PRO A 140 -12.26 10.69 4.63
N GLU A 141 -11.71 11.36 5.64
CA GLU A 141 -10.27 11.49 5.87
C GLU A 141 -9.89 11.25 7.35
N GLY A 142 -8.58 11.18 7.65
CA GLY A 142 -8.09 11.07 9.03
C GLY A 142 -8.41 9.74 9.73
N GLY A 143 -8.66 8.67 8.97
CA GLY A 143 -9.09 7.35 9.45
C GLY A 143 -10.55 7.32 9.90
N SER A 144 -11.34 8.35 9.62
CA SER A 144 -12.71 8.49 10.14
C SER A 144 -13.70 7.46 9.59
N SER A 145 -13.48 6.91 8.40
CA SER A 145 -14.28 5.81 7.83
C SER A 145 -14.17 4.51 8.65
N TYR A 146 -13.11 4.37 9.45
CA TYR A 146 -12.95 3.28 10.41
C TYR A 146 -13.32 3.75 11.82
N ASN A 147 -12.72 4.83 12.31
CA ASN A 147 -12.83 5.24 13.70
C ASN A 147 -14.25 5.62 14.10
N PHE A 148 -14.96 6.41 13.27
CA PHE A 148 -16.28 6.89 13.66
C PHE A 148 -17.28 5.73 13.82
N PRO A 149 -17.43 4.80 12.86
CA PRO A 149 -18.31 3.64 13.06
C PRO A 149 -17.98 2.80 14.30
N HIS A 150 -16.71 2.72 14.71
CA HIS A 150 -16.30 1.95 15.89
C HIS A 150 -16.62 2.66 17.22
N VAL A 151 -16.52 4.00 17.27
CA VAL A 151 -16.79 4.74 18.53
C VAL A 151 -18.26 5.13 18.70
N MET A 152 -18.95 5.50 17.62
CA MET A 152 -20.33 6.02 17.66
C MET A 152 -21.38 5.11 17.01
N GLY A 153 -20.94 3.98 16.45
CA GLY A 153 -21.80 3.13 15.65
C GLY A 153 -22.11 3.70 14.27
N LYS A 154 -22.49 2.81 13.35
CA LYS A 154 -22.65 3.13 11.92
C LYS A 154 -23.64 4.27 11.65
N ALA A 155 -24.75 4.34 12.37
CA ALA A 155 -25.81 5.32 12.10
C ALA A 155 -25.35 6.76 12.37
N GLN A 156 -24.78 7.01 13.55
CA GLN A 156 -24.26 8.34 13.90
C GLN A 156 -23.03 8.69 13.08
N ALA A 157 -22.16 7.73 12.80
CA ALA A 157 -21.02 7.93 11.91
C ALA A 157 -21.46 8.42 10.53
N ASN A 158 -22.52 7.83 9.97
CA ASN A 158 -23.03 8.22 8.66
C ASN A 158 -23.72 9.60 8.66
N ALA A 159 -24.27 10.05 9.78
CA ALA A 159 -24.79 11.42 9.90
C ALA A 159 -23.67 12.45 9.67
N LEU A 160 -22.49 12.22 10.27
CA LEU A 160 -21.30 13.03 10.00
C LEU A 160 -20.72 12.78 8.60
N LEU A 161 -20.39 11.53 8.27
CA LEU A 161 -19.54 11.21 7.12
C LEU A 161 -20.27 11.27 5.77
N LEU A 162 -21.55 10.89 5.73
CA LEU A 162 -22.34 10.80 4.50
C LEU A 162 -23.31 11.97 4.37
N ALA A 163 -24.07 12.28 5.43
CA ALA A 163 -25.03 13.38 5.41
C ALA A 163 -24.36 14.75 5.62
N GLY A 164 -23.18 14.79 6.26
CA GLY A 164 -22.50 16.04 6.56
C GLY A 164 -23.21 16.87 7.64
N ASP A 165 -24.00 16.22 8.49
CA ASP A 165 -24.78 16.85 9.55
C ASP A 165 -23.87 17.50 10.60
N ARG A 166 -24.41 18.50 11.28
CA ARG A 166 -23.76 19.13 12.42
C ARG A 166 -24.22 18.45 13.71
N LEU A 167 -23.27 17.93 14.50
CA LEU A 167 -23.53 17.48 15.85
C LEU A 167 -23.18 18.57 16.86
N SER A 168 -24.06 18.81 17.82
CA SER A 168 -23.78 19.57 19.03
C SER A 168 -22.78 18.83 19.93
N ALA A 169 -22.18 19.54 20.89
CA ALA A 169 -21.34 18.93 21.92
C ALA A 169 -22.06 17.80 22.68
N GLN A 170 -23.35 17.97 22.96
CA GLN A 170 -24.13 16.95 23.66
C GLN A 170 -24.36 15.71 22.79
N GLU A 171 -24.68 15.86 21.51
CA GLU A 171 -24.85 14.73 20.60
C GLU A 171 -23.53 13.99 20.36
N ALA A 172 -22.43 14.72 20.23
CA ALA A 172 -21.09 14.13 20.11
C ALA A 172 -20.69 13.34 21.38
N TYR A 173 -21.11 13.80 22.57
CA TYR A 173 -20.90 13.07 23.83
C TYR A 173 -21.75 11.81 23.91
N VAL A 174 -23.05 11.91 23.61
CA VAL A 174 -23.97 10.76 23.59
C VAL A 174 -23.52 9.72 22.57
N GLY A 175 -22.96 10.16 21.44
CA GLY A 175 -22.39 9.29 20.44
C GLY A 175 -21.00 8.76 20.76
N GLY A 176 -20.38 9.11 21.88
CA GLY A 176 -19.06 8.58 22.24
C GLY A 176 -17.89 9.15 21.42
N LEU A 177 -18.11 10.20 20.61
CA LEU A 177 -17.01 10.90 19.92
C LEU A 177 -16.14 11.67 20.89
N ILE A 178 -16.71 12.19 21.97
CA ILE A 178 -16.01 13.00 22.97
C ILE A 178 -16.17 12.44 24.38
N THR A 179 -15.21 12.75 25.25
CA THR A 179 -15.18 12.26 26.64
C THR A 179 -16.20 12.98 27.52
N SER A 180 -16.37 14.29 27.37
CA SER A 180 -17.30 15.07 28.20
C SER A 180 -17.56 16.47 27.67
N VAL A 181 -18.78 16.99 27.89
CA VAL A 181 -19.12 18.40 27.73
C VAL A 181 -18.85 19.15 29.04
N LEU A 182 -18.02 20.19 28.99
CA LEU A 182 -17.71 21.04 30.14
C LEU A 182 -18.39 22.40 29.96
N HIS A 183 -19.30 22.73 30.87
CA HIS A 183 -20.05 23.99 30.83
C HIS A 183 -19.25 25.14 31.44
N SER A 184 -19.23 26.30 30.79
CA SER A 184 -18.63 27.54 31.31
C SER A 184 -19.12 28.78 30.55
N ASP A 185 -18.94 29.97 31.11
CA ASP A 185 -19.42 31.19 30.46
C ASP A 185 -18.55 31.61 29.25
N THR A 186 -17.26 31.26 29.24
CA THR A 186 -16.34 31.61 28.16
C THR A 186 -15.42 30.44 27.77
N ALA A 187 -14.86 30.52 26.55
CA ALA A 187 -13.88 29.55 26.05
C ALA A 187 -12.58 29.54 26.88
N GLU A 188 -12.18 30.67 27.46
CA GLU A 188 -11.02 30.77 28.35
C GLU A 188 -11.27 30.05 29.67
N MET A 189 -12.46 30.20 30.27
CA MET A 189 -12.84 29.47 31.47
C MET A 189 -12.97 27.97 31.21
N PHE A 190 -13.47 27.59 30.03
CA PHE A 190 -13.46 26.21 29.57
C PHE A 190 -12.04 25.65 29.49
N LEU A 191 -11.14 26.35 28.80
CA LEU A 191 -9.75 25.92 28.63
C LEU A 191 -9.04 25.78 29.98
N ALA A 192 -9.27 26.71 30.91
CA ALA A 192 -8.74 26.62 32.27
C ALA A 192 -9.13 25.31 32.98
N LYS A 193 -10.41 24.89 32.87
CA LYS A 193 -10.87 23.61 33.42
C LYS A 193 -10.18 22.41 32.78
N VAL A 194 -9.89 22.45 31.48
CA VAL A 194 -9.16 21.37 30.78
C VAL A 194 -7.69 21.36 31.21
N VAL A 195 -7.06 22.53 31.33
CA VAL A 195 -5.68 22.69 31.81
C VAL A 195 -5.53 22.13 33.23
N ASP A 196 -6.48 22.38 34.13
CA ASP A 196 -6.44 21.82 35.48
C ASP A 196 -6.48 20.29 35.49
N LYS A 197 -7.32 19.69 34.63
CA LYS A 197 -7.35 18.23 34.43
C LYS A 197 -6.02 17.72 33.89
N ALA A 198 -5.43 18.41 32.91
CA ALA A 198 -4.15 18.03 32.30
C ALA A 198 -2.99 18.11 33.30
N LYS A 199 -2.91 19.17 34.11
CA LYS A 199 -1.93 19.30 35.20
C LYS A 199 -2.04 18.17 36.21
N ARG A 200 -3.27 17.82 36.59
CA ARG A 200 -3.52 16.67 37.49
C ARG A 200 -3.00 15.36 36.89
N ILE A 201 -3.28 15.09 35.61
CA ILE A 201 -2.76 13.89 34.91
C ILE A 201 -1.23 13.94 34.80
N GLY A 202 -0.65 15.11 34.58
CA GLY A 202 0.81 15.33 34.56
C GLY A 202 1.51 14.97 35.87
N GLY A 203 0.79 14.99 37.00
CA GLY A 203 1.27 14.53 38.30
C GLY A 203 1.41 13.01 38.42
N TYR A 204 0.86 12.22 37.49
CA TYR A 204 0.91 10.76 37.55
C TYR A 204 2.24 10.19 37.04
N SER A 205 2.47 8.89 37.29
CA SER A 205 3.62 8.18 36.71
C SER A 205 3.52 8.18 35.18
N GLY A 206 4.55 8.72 34.53
CA GLY A 206 4.60 8.79 33.07
C GLY A 206 4.65 7.39 32.43
N GLU A 207 5.32 6.44 33.08
CA GLU A 207 5.36 5.05 32.61
C GLU A 207 4.01 4.36 32.73
N ALA A 208 3.33 4.51 33.88
CA ALA A 208 2.00 3.95 34.07
C ALA A 208 1.00 4.51 33.05
N LEU A 209 1.06 5.81 32.76
CA LEU A 209 0.23 6.44 31.73
C LEU A 209 0.49 5.83 30.34
N ARG A 210 1.75 5.66 29.93
CA ARG A 210 2.11 5.05 28.64
C ARG A 210 1.64 3.60 28.54
N MET A 211 1.84 2.81 29.59
CA MET A 211 1.41 1.41 29.64
C MET A 211 -0.12 1.30 29.61
N ALA A 212 -0.82 2.10 30.42
CA ALA A 212 -2.29 2.10 30.44
C ALA A 212 -2.85 2.48 29.06
N LYS A 213 -2.32 3.55 28.45
CA LYS A 213 -2.69 3.96 27.09
C LYS A 213 -2.49 2.82 26.09
N ARG A 214 -1.32 2.19 26.09
CA ARG A 214 -1.03 1.05 25.20
C ARG A 214 -2.02 -0.09 25.39
N LEU A 215 -2.26 -0.52 26.63
CA LEU A 215 -3.25 -1.57 26.92
C LEU A 215 -4.66 -1.21 26.46
N THR A 216 -5.07 0.05 26.61
CA THR A 216 -6.39 0.48 26.11
C THR A 216 -6.46 0.57 24.60
N MET A 217 -5.37 0.99 23.92
CA MET A 217 -5.31 1.01 22.46
C MET A 217 -5.33 -0.41 21.91
N ASP A 218 -4.54 -1.34 22.47
CA ASP A 218 -4.51 -2.74 22.06
C ASP A 218 -5.87 -3.44 22.24
N ALA A 219 -6.66 -3.03 23.25
CA ALA A 219 -7.97 -3.61 23.53
C ALA A 219 -9.12 -3.00 22.69
N ALA A 220 -9.01 -1.72 22.32
CA ALA A 220 -10.11 -0.97 21.70
C ALA A 220 -9.89 -0.69 20.20
N ASP A 221 -8.65 -0.68 19.73
CA ASP A 221 -8.27 -0.23 18.39
C ASP A 221 -7.44 -1.31 17.66
N ASP A 222 -7.77 -1.53 16.39
CA ASP A 222 -6.95 -2.33 15.50
C ASP A 222 -6.09 -1.35 14.72
N LEU A 223 -4.93 -1.02 15.29
CA LEU A 223 -4.00 -0.02 14.77
C LEU A 223 -3.72 -0.22 13.27
N GLU A 224 -3.64 -1.49 12.84
CA GLU A 224 -3.40 -1.83 11.44
C GLU A 224 -4.62 -1.56 10.56
N LYS A 225 -5.85 -1.89 11.00
CA LYS A 225 -7.07 -1.52 10.25
C LYS A 225 -7.26 -0.02 10.19
N ARG A 226 -6.98 0.71 11.27
CA ARG A 226 -7.05 2.18 11.31
C ARG A 226 -6.06 2.80 10.33
N ARG A 227 -4.81 2.30 10.30
CA ARG A 227 -3.78 2.72 9.36
C ARG A 227 -4.20 2.45 7.91
N LYS A 228 -4.69 1.23 7.61
CA LYS A 228 -5.21 0.87 6.28
C LYS A 228 -6.38 1.73 5.83
N ALA A 229 -7.29 2.07 6.75
CA ALA A 229 -8.41 2.95 6.46
C ALA A 229 -7.91 4.35 6.09
N GLY A 230 -6.99 4.93 6.87
CA GLY A 230 -6.37 6.22 6.56
C GLY A 230 -5.64 6.23 5.21
N GLU A 231 -4.89 5.18 4.89
CA GLU A 231 -4.22 5.05 3.58
C GLU A 231 -5.21 4.97 2.41
N ARG A 232 -6.29 4.20 2.58
CA ARG A 232 -7.34 4.09 1.57
C ARG A 232 -8.05 5.42 1.36
N GLU A 233 -8.42 6.09 2.45
CA GLU A 233 -9.01 7.43 2.42
C GLU A 233 -8.09 8.40 1.67
N GLN A 234 -6.79 8.44 2.02
CA GLN A 234 -5.82 9.32 1.37
C GLN A 234 -5.75 9.09 -0.15
N ARG A 235 -5.74 7.83 -0.58
CA ARG A 235 -5.77 7.47 -2.01
C ARG A 235 -7.07 7.90 -2.66
N ASP A 236 -8.20 7.60 -2.05
CA ASP A 236 -9.52 7.87 -2.61
C ASP A 236 -9.78 9.40 -2.66
N ILE A 237 -9.24 10.17 -1.71
CA ILE A 237 -9.20 11.64 -1.70
C ILE A 237 -8.44 12.19 -2.93
N LEU A 238 -7.26 11.66 -3.24
CA LEU A 238 -6.49 12.05 -4.43
C LEU A 238 -7.29 11.85 -5.72
N ILE A 239 -7.97 10.70 -5.85
CA ILE A 239 -8.85 10.39 -6.99
C ILE A 239 -9.97 11.44 -7.08
N ARG A 240 -10.62 11.76 -5.95
CA ARG A 240 -11.70 12.73 -5.93
C ARG A 240 -11.22 14.13 -6.31
N PHE A 241 -10.11 14.61 -5.75
CA PHE A 241 -9.57 15.93 -6.08
C PHE A 241 -9.17 16.08 -7.57
N ALA A 242 -8.80 14.99 -8.24
CA ALA A 242 -8.55 15.00 -9.68
C ALA A 242 -9.83 15.16 -10.52
N SER A 243 -11.01 14.87 -9.96
CA SER A 243 -12.28 14.87 -10.68
C SER A 243 -12.83 16.28 -10.94
N GLU A 244 -13.42 16.48 -12.13
CA GLU A 244 -14.06 17.74 -12.50
C GLU A 244 -15.26 18.10 -11.60
N GLU A 245 -15.97 17.09 -11.10
CA GLU A 245 -17.07 17.26 -10.15
C GLU A 245 -16.58 17.87 -8.83
N THR A 246 -15.52 17.31 -8.24
CA THR A 246 -14.93 17.81 -6.99
C THR A 246 -14.35 19.20 -7.19
N LYS A 247 -13.65 19.47 -8.31
CA LYS A 247 -13.16 20.82 -8.63
C LYS A 247 -14.31 21.83 -8.74
N ALA A 248 -15.42 21.45 -9.39
CA ALA A 248 -16.60 22.30 -9.51
C ALA A 248 -17.29 22.54 -8.16
N ASN A 249 -17.38 21.53 -7.30
CA ASN A 249 -17.94 21.67 -5.96
C ASN A 249 -17.05 22.55 -5.08
N LEU A 250 -15.74 22.31 -5.05
CA LEU A 250 -14.77 23.16 -4.35
C LEU A 250 -14.80 24.62 -4.84
N ALA A 251 -15.02 24.85 -6.14
CA ALA A 251 -15.19 26.20 -6.68
C ALA A 251 -16.48 26.89 -6.20
N LYS A 252 -17.55 26.14 -5.91
CA LYS A 252 -18.78 26.69 -5.30
C LYS A 252 -18.55 27.06 -3.84
N PHE A 253 -17.80 26.24 -3.10
CA PHE A 253 -17.41 26.52 -1.71
C PHE A 253 -16.34 27.62 -1.61
N GLY A 254 -15.47 27.75 -2.63
CA GLY A 254 -14.38 28.72 -2.73
C GLY A 254 -14.74 30.05 -3.40
N LYS A 255 -16.00 30.28 -3.80
CA LYS A 255 -16.42 31.56 -4.39
C LYS A 255 -16.56 32.68 -3.34
N LYS A 256 -15.40 33.17 -2.92
CA LYS A 256 -15.08 34.61 -2.75
C LYS A 256 -13.69 34.87 -3.33
N GLY A 257 -13.63 35.11 -4.65
CA GLY A 257 -12.44 35.53 -5.43
C GLY A 257 -11.44 34.39 -5.70
N ALA A 258 -10.75 34.26 -6.83
CA ALA A 258 -10.51 35.13 -7.97
C ALA A 258 -10.09 34.29 -9.21
N THR A 259 -10.05 34.97 -10.34
CA THR A 259 -9.86 34.54 -11.72
C THR A 259 -8.42 34.24 -12.18
N LYS A 260 -8.33 33.37 -13.21
CA LYS A 260 -7.39 33.32 -14.35
C LYS A 260 -5.86 33.34 -14.08
N LYS A 261 -5.22 32.20 -14.34
CA LYS A 261 -4.14 32.02 -15.36
C LYS A 261 -3.62 30.58 -15.32
N THR A 262 -3.97 29.77 -16.32
CA THR A 262 -3.30 28.46 -16.54
C THR A 262 -3.32 28.17 -18.03
N ASN A 263 -2.26 28.56 -18.74
CA ASN A 263 -2.02 28.14 -20.12
C ASN A 263 -0.54 28.15 -20.51
N GLN A 264 0.37 27.95 -19.55
CA GLN A 264 1.81 27.93 -19.84
C GLN A 264 2.59 26.75 -19.23
N LEU A 265 1.89 25.76 -18.66
CA LEU A 265 2.53 24.59 -18.05
C LEU A 265 2.23 23.26 -18.78
N ILE A 266 1.46 23.30 -19.89
CA ILE A 266 1.04 22.10 -20.63
C ILE A 266 2.20 21.52 -21.48
N ASN A 267 3.20 22.33 -21.85
CA ASN A 267 4.23 21.91 -22.81
C ASN A 267 5.54 21.38 -22.19
N CYS A 268 5.74 21.46 -20.87
CA CYS A 268 6.96 20.93 -20.23
C CYS A 268 6.78 19.55 -19.55
N ILE A 269 5.56 19.05 -19.40
CA ILE A 269 5.29 17.77 -18.70
C ILE A 269 5.29 16.56 -19.66
N GLN A 270 5.44 16.79 -20.97
CA GLN A 270 5.39 15.71 -21.97
C GLN A 270 6.72 14.95 -22.16
N GLN A 271 7.79 15.26 -21.44
CA GLN A 271 9.10 14.61 -21.66
C GLN A 271 9.70 13.80 -20.51
N GLU A 272 9.07 13.71 -19.34
CA GLU A 272 9.56 12.85 -18.23
C GLU A 272 8.43 12.05 -17.56
N ARG A 273 7.67 11.31 -18.38
CA ARG A 273 6.85 10.20 -17.88
C ARG A 273 7.74 8.98 -17.67
N THR A 274 8.37 8.87 -16.49
CA THR A 274 8.68 7.54 -15.97
C THR A 274 7.37 6.96 -15.46
N ILE A 275 6.81 6.05 -16.26
CA ILE A 275 5.57 5.33 -16.02
C ILE A 275 5.69 4.58 -14.69
N MET A 276 5.00 5.02 -13.63
CA MET A 276 4.59 4.09 -12.58
C MET A 276 3.51 3.22 -13.21
N PRO A 277 3.68 1.89 -13.29
CA PRO A 277 2.66 1.05 -13.90
C PRO A 277 1.38 1.14 -13.06
N GLU A 278 0.24 1.31 -13.73
CA GLU A 278 -1.06 1.09 -13.11
C GLU A 278 -1.06 -0.32 -12.49
N VAL A 279 -1.60 -0.45 -11.27
CA VAL A 279 -1.70 -1.75 -10.61
C VAL A 279 -2.77 -2.56 -11.34
N GLU A 280 -2.34 -3.51 -12.17
CA GLU A 280 -3.19 -4.40 -12.96
C GLU A 280 -3.09 -5.87 -12.45
N GLY A 281 -3.96 -6.74 -12.96
CA GLY A 281 -3.96 -8.17 -12.62
C GLY A 281 -4.42 -8.46 -11.19
N ALA A 282 -3.97 -9.58 -10.61
CA ALA A 282 -4.33 -9.99 -9.25
C ALA A 282 -4.08 -8.91 -8.16
N PRO A 283 -2.96 -8.14 -8.20
CA PRO A 283 -2.72 -7.03 -7.26
C PRO A 283 -3.80 -5.95 -7.24
N ALA A 284 -4.55 -5.76 -8.33
CA ALA A 284 -5.64 -4.78 -8.39
C ALA A 284 -6.85 -5.15 -7.49
N HIS A 285 -6.96 -6.43 -7.11
CA HIS A 285 -8.12 -6.98 -6.41
C HIS A 285 -7.84 -7.34 -4.93
N GLY A 286 -6.59 -7.33 -4.48
CA GLY A 286 -6.24 -7.66 -3.10
C GLY A 286 -4.79 -8.09 -2.93
N SER A 287 -4.48 -8.68 -1.77
CA SER A 287 -3.15 -9.24 -1.53
C SER A 287 -2.96 -10.55 -2.27
N VAL A 288 -1.95 -10.61 -3.14
CA VAL A 288 -1.56 -11.83 -3.87
C VAL A 288 -1.18 -12.96 -2.90
N ALA A 289 -0.66 -12.62 -1.71
CA ALA A 289 -0.32 -13.58 -0.66
C ALA A 289 -1.50 -14.48 -0.25
N HIS A 290 -2.74 -13.99 -0.38
CA HIS A 290 -3.93 -14.79 -0.06
C HIS A 290 -4.17 -15.95 -1.04
N LEU A 291 -3.52 -15.96 -2.20
CA LEU A 291 -3.59 -17.05 -3.18
C LEU A 291 -2.62 -18.21 -2.86
N LEU A 292 -1.69 -18.01 -1.91
CA LEU A 292 -0.71 -19.04 -1.59
C LEU A 292 -1.37 -20.28 -0.96
N PRO A 293 -1.08 -21.49 -1.45
CA PRO A 293 -1.58 -22.71 -0.86
C PRO A 293 -0.94 -22.91 0.52
N GLN A 294 -1.66 -23.46 1.50
CA GLN A 294 -1.12 -23.67 2.86
C GLN A 294 0.19 -24.46 2.90
N THR A 295 0.47 -25.26 1.87
CA THR A 295 1.71 -26.03 1.72
C THR A 295 2.96 -25.18 1.48
N TYR A 296 2.85 -23.88 1.14
CA TYR A 296 4.01 -23.02 0.89
C TYR A 296 4.94 -22.92 2.12
N LYS A 297 4.38 -23.02 3.33
CA LYS A 297 5.14 -23.00 4.59
C LYS A 297 6.08 -24.20 4.72
N ARG A 298 5.62 -25.37 4.26
CA ARG A 298 6.43 -26.59 4.22
C ARG A 298 7.60 -26.47 3.24
N LEU A 299 7.40 -25.82 2.09
CA LEU A 299 8.50 -25.56 1.16
C LEU A 299 9.61 -24.75 1.81
N VAL A 300 9.26 -23.75 2.64
CA VAL A 300 10.24 -22.97 3.39
C VAL A 300 11.00 -23.83 4.40
N SER A 301 10.33 -24.76 5.08
CA SER A 301 10.99 -25.73 5.95
C SER A 301 11.97 -26.61 5.17
N GLU A 302 11.57 -27.11 4.00
CA GLU A 302 12.43 -27.91 3.12
C GLU A 302 13.67 -27.14 2.64
N TRP A 303 13.55 -25.82 2.39
CA TRP A 303 14.70 -24.98 2.02
C TRP A 303 15.66 -24.72 3.20
N LEU A 304 15.13 -24.56 4.41
CA LEU A 304 15.96 -24.44 5.62
C LEU A 304 16.69 -25.76 5.93
N GLU A 305 16.01 -26.89 5.74
CA GLU A 305 16.62 -28.22 5.87
C GLU A 305 17.69 -28.47 4.80
N GLU A 306 17.47 -28.00 3.56
CA GLU A 306 18.47 -28.06 2.48
C GLU A 306 19.75 -27.28 2.84
N ASP A 307 19.61 -26.06 3.38
CA ASP A 307 20.75 -25.16 3.65
C ASP A 307 21.43 -25.47 4.99
N THR A 308 20.79 -26.21 5.90
CA THR A 308 21.37 -26.70 7.16
C THR A 308 20.96 -28.14 7.47
N PRO A 309 21.44 -29.12 6.69
CA PRO A 309 21.13 -30.55 6.92
C PRO A 309 21.94 -31.16 8.08
N SER A 310 22.88 -30.40 8.66
CA SER A 310 23.78 -30.85 9.73
C SER A 310 24.02 -29.72 10.75
N PHE A 311 25.27 -29.38 11.08
CA PHE A 311 25.59 -28.36 12.08
C PHE A 311 25.78 -26.97 11.47
N ASP A 312 25.19 -25.95 12.08
CA ASP A 312 25.46 -24.53 11.78
C ASP A 312 26.63 -24.01 12.66
N TYR A 313 27.85 -24.19 12.15
CA TYR A 313 29.06 -23.68 12.81
C TYR A 313 29.11 -22.14 12.85
N GLY A 314 28.54 -21.47 11.84
CA GLY A 314 28.52 -20.00 11.77
C GLY A 314 27.66 -19.42 12.88
N GLY A 315 26.46 -19.97 13.07
CA GLY A 315 25.57 -19.65 14.17
C GLY A 315 26.18 -19.90 15.55
N PHE A 316 26.94 -21.00 15.72
CA PHE A 316 27.66 -21.27 16.97
C PHE A 316 28.63 -20.15 17.34
N VAL A 317 29.40 -19.63 16.37
CA VAL A 317 30.40 -18.58 16.60
C VAL A 317 29.78 -17.26 17.07
N VAL A 318 28.59 -16.91 16.57
CA VAL A 318 27.95 -15.61 16.87
C VAL A 318 27.02 -15.63 18.08
N GLY A 319 26.58 -16.81 18.53
CA GLY A 319 25.77 -16.98 19.73
C GLY A 319 24.30 -16.54 19.61
N GLU A 320 23.66 -16.32 20.75
CA GLU A 320 22.20 -16.11 20.87
C GLU A 320 21.78 -14.66 21.10
N GLU A 321 22.70 -13.70 21.08
CA GLU A 321 22.35 -12.32 21.34
C GLU A 321 21.29 -11.80 20.35
N ILE A 322 20.30 -11.07 20.87
CA ILE A 322 19.32 -10.40 20.04
C ILE A 322 20.01 -9.27 19.26
N SER A 323 19.83 -9.31 17.94
CA SER A 323 20.40 -8.33 17.01
C SER A 323 19.35 -7.89 15.99
N GLU A 324 19.75 -6.92 15.16
CA GLU A 324 18.96 -6.36 14.08
C GLU A 324 19.74 -6.49 12.77
N ALA A 325 19.06 -6.89 11.70
CA ALA A 325 19.61 -6.96 10.35
C ALA A 325 18.78 -6.11 9.39
N LYS A 326 19.44 -5.29 8.56
CA LYS A 326 18.81 -4.45 7.55
C LYS A 326 18.87 -5.12 6.18
N LEU A 327 17.71 -5.37 5.58
CA LEU A 327 17.58 -5.81 4.20
C LEU A 327 17.73 -4.59 3.27
N LEU A 328 18.77 -4.61 2.44
CA LEU A 328 19.09 -3.55 1.50
C LEU A 328 18.94 -4.06 0.06
N GLY A 329 18.08 -3.40 -0.73
CA GLY A 329 18.00 -3.57 -2.17
C GLY A 329 19.11 -2.79 -2.87
N LYS A 330 19.97 -3.48 -3.61
CA LYS A 330 21.22 -2.99 -4.22
C LYS A 330 21.17 -2.90 -5.74
N SER A 331 20.16 -3.45 -6.38
CA SER A 331 19.81 -3.18 -7.78
C SER A 331 18.38 -2.66 -7.86
N GLU A 332 18.05 -1.93 -8.92
CA GLU A 332 16.66 -1.57 -9.20
C GLU A 332 15.79 -2.82 -9.40
N GLY A 333 14.52 -2.73 -9.02
CA GLY A 333 13.57 -3.83 -9.17
C GLY A 333 12.26 -3.58 -8.44
N ILE A 334 11.39 -4.57 -8.47
CA ILE A 334 10.14 -4.65 -7.69
C ILE A 334 10.34 -5.63 -6.55
N VAL A 335 9.95 -5.25 -5.33
CA VAL A 335 9.96 -6.20 -4.21
C VAL A 335 8.82 -7.20 -4.37
N ALA A 336 9.16 -8.48 -4.51
CA ALA A 336 8.22 -9.59 -4.54
C ALA A 336 8.79 -10.81 -3.81
N GLY A 337 7.92 -11.53 -3.11
CA GLY A 337 8.27 -12.71 -2.31
C GLY A 337 8.24 -12.45 -0.80
N VAL A 338 7.56 -11.38 -0.37
CA VAL A 338 7.39 -11.01 1.04
C VAL A 338 6.87 -12.17 1.89
N PRO A 339 5.82 -12.92 1.49
CA PRO A 339 5.31 -14.02 2.31
C PRO A 339 6.32 -15.15 2.53
N PHE A 340 7.22 -15.40 1.57
CA PHE A 340 8.26 -16.42 1.70
C PHE A 340 9.40 -15.94 2.59
N PHE A 341 9.81 -14.68 2.44
CA PHE A 341 10.83 -14.06 3.28
C PHE A 341 10.38 -14.00 4.74
N ASP A 342 9.14 -13.58 4.99
CA ASP A 342 8.53 -13.55 6.33
C ASP A 342 8.46 -14.96 6.93
N GLU A 343 8.07 -15.95 6.12
CA GLU A 343 7.95 -17.33 6.57
C GLU A 343 9.30 -17.94 6.99
N VAL A 344 10.39 -17.63 6.28
CA VAL A 344 11.75 -18.05 6.66
C VAL A 344 12.08 -17.57 8.06
N PHE A 345 11.94 -16.26 8.30
CA PHE A 345 12.29 -15.69 9.60
C PHE A 345 11.29 -16.06 10.69
N ARG A 346 10.02 -16.26 10.36
CA ARG A 346 8.99 -16.73 11.30
C ARG A 346 9.28 -18.13 11.83
N GLN A 347 9.75 -19.06 10.99
CA GLN A 347 10.14 -20.40 11.43
C GLN A 347 11.39 -20.39 12.33
N LEU A 348 12.17 -19.31 12.26
CA LEU A 348 13.36 -19.08 13.06
C LEU A 348 13.12 -18.15 14.26
N ASP A 349 11.87 -17.94 14.68
CA ASP A 349 11.50 -17.04 15.79
C ASP A 349 12.07 -15.61 15.66
N CYS A 350 12.19 -15.13 14.43
CA CYS A 350 12.58 -13.76 14.11
C CYS A 350 11.36 -12.96 13.63
N THR A 351 11.40 -11.64 13.80
CA THR A 351 10.35 -10.72 13.33
C THR A 351 10.87 -9.87 12.17
N VAL A 352 10.02 -9.65 11.16
CA VAL A 352 10.34 -8.81 10.00
C VAL A 352 9.45 -7.56 10.00
N GLU A 353 10.05 -6.40 9.82
CA GLU A 353 9.40 -5.10 9.65
C GLU A 353 9.73 -4.57 8.24
N TRP A 354 8.72 -4.44 7.38
CA TRP A 354 8.92 -3.96 6.00
C TRP A 354 8.81 -2.43 5.90
N HIS A 355 9.73 -1.84 5.15
CA HIS A 355 9.81 -0.39 4.85
C HIS A 355 9.41 -0.06 3.41
N VAL A 356 9.05 -1.08 2.64
CA VAL A 356 8.57 -1.02 1.25
C VAL A 356 7.38 -1.95 1.09
N LYS A 357 6.45 -1.60 0.22
CA LYS A 357 5.28 -2.44 -0.06
C LYS A 357 5.63 -3.51 -1.09
N GLU A 358 5.06 -4.71 -0.96
CA GLU A 358 5.16 -5.71 -2.03
C GLU A 358 4.50 -5.20 -3.33
N GLY A 359 5.18 -5.43 -4.45
CA GLY A 359 4.81 -4.87 -5.76
C GLY A 359 5.33 -3.46 -6.01
N GLU A 360 5.99 -2.83 -5.03
CA GLU A 360 6.58 -1.50 -5.19
C GLU A 360 7.94 -1.59 -5.92
N ALA A 361 8.12 -0.72 -6.92
CA ALA A 361 9.41 -0.53 -7.58
C ALA A 361 10.33 0.34 -6.71
N PHE A 362 11.62 0.01 -6.67
CA PHE A 362 12.61 0.78 -5.93
C PHE A 362 13.90 0.98 -6.72
N GLN A 363 14.64 2.01 -6.33
CA GLN A 363 15.97 2.33 -6.85
C GLN A 363 17.03 2.05 -5.77
N PRO A 364 18.23 1.56 -6.14
CA PRO A 364 19.27 1.23 -5.17
C PRO A 364 20.00 2.49 -4.68
N ILE A 365 20.50 2.54 -3.44
CA ILE A 365 20.36 1.55 -2.37
C ILE A 365 19.11 1.86 -1.56
N LYS A 366 18.19 0.89 -1.43
CA LYS A 366 16.94 1.04 -0.66
C LYS A 366 16.98 0.17 0.59
N HIS A 367 16.64 0.73 1.75
CA HIS A 367 16.33 -0.05 2.94
C HIS A 367 14.92 -0.62 2.80
N CYS A 368 14.82 -1.93 2.59
CA CYS A 368 13.57 -2.62 2.26
C CYS A 368 12.90 -3.21 3.50
N ALA A 369 13.65 -3.78 4.44
CA ALA A 369 13.10 -4.36 5.66
C ALA A 369 14.12 -4.40 6.79
N THR A 370 13.64 -4.57 8.01
CA THR A 370 14.44 -4.81 9.22
C THR A 370 14.01 -6.13 9.85
N VAL A 371 14.98 -7.01 10.09
CA VAL A 371 14.76 -8.31 10.72
C VAL A 371 15.37 -8.30 12.12
N ARG A 372 14.63 -8.77 13.13
CA ARG A 372 15.09 -8.82 14.53
C ARG A 372 14.97 -10.24 15.07
N GLY A 373 15.97 -10.66 15.86
CA GLY A 373 16.00 -11.98 16.49
C GLY A 373 17.41 -12.36 16.95
N PRO A 374 17.61 -13.58 17.47
CA PRO A 374 18.93 -14.08 17.83
C PRO A 374 19.87 -14.05 16.61
N VAL A 375 21.08 -13.51 16.76
CA VAL A 375 22.01 -13.28 15.63
C VAL A 375 22.30 -14.55 14.85
N ARG A 376 22.49 -15.70 15.52
CA ARG A 376 22.65 -16.99 14.83
C ARG A 376 21.47 -17.33 13.91
N LYS A 377 20.24 -17.00 14.32
CA LYS A 377 19.01 -17.30 13.57
C LYS A 377 18.81 -16.31 12.42
N LEU A 378 19.25 -15.05 12.59
CA LEU A 378 19.30 -14.08 11.50
C LEU A 378 20.23 -14.54 10.37
N LEU A 379 21.42 -15.04 10.73
CA LEU A 379 22.40 -15.54 9.76
C LEU A 379 21.99 -16.88 9.14
N LEU A 380 21.38 -17.78 9.93
CA LEU A 380 20.84 -19.06 9.45
C LEU A 380 19.78 -18.84 8.36
N GLY A 381 18.86 -17.89 8.55
CA GLY A 381 17.81 -17.59 7.58
C GLY A 381 18.27 -16.71 6.40
N GLU A 382 19.42 -16.05 6.50
CA GLU A 382 19.87 -15.04 5.54
C GLU A 382 19.85 -15.57 4.10
N ARG A 383 20.53 -16.70 3.86
CA ARG A 383 20.80 -17.15 2.49
C ARG A 383 19.53 -17.62 1.80
N VAL A 384 18.71 -18.42 2.49
CA VAL A 384 17.40 -18.89 2.00
C VAL A 384 16.46 -17.72 1.72
N ALA A 385 16.35 -16.76 2.64
CA ALA A 385 15.48 -15.60 2.49
C ALA A 385 15.90 -14.69 1.33
N LEU A 386 17.20 -14.36 1.22
CA LEU A 386 17.73 -13.53 0.14
C LEU A 386 17.61 -14.24 -1.22
N ASN A 387 17.97 -15.52 -1.29
CA ASN A 387 17.89 -16.31 -2.53
C ASN A 387 16.47 -16.37 -3.09
N THR A 388 15.48 -16.52 -2.20
CA THR A 388 14.08 -16.61 -2.55
C THR A 388 13.53 -15.26 -3.01
N LEU A 389 13.74 -14.22 -2.19
CA LEU A 389 13.27 -12.86 -2.48
C LEU A 389 13.91 -12.31 -3.77
N ALA A 390 15.22 -12.51 -3.97
CA ALA A 390 15.96 -12.03 -5.13
C ALA A 390 15.42 -12.58 -6.46
N ARG A 391 15.12 -13.90 -6.49
CA ARG A 391 14.56 -14.57 -7.67
C ARG A 391 13.12 -14.15 -7.92
N CYS A 392 12.28 -14.15 -6.87
CA CYS A 392 10.87 -13.73 -6.97
C CYS A 392 10.75 -12.27 -7.46
N SER A 393 11.56 -11.38 -6.89
CA SER A 393 11.64 -9.96 -7.27
C SER A 393 12.16 -9.78 -8.71
N GLY A 394 13.10 -10.62 -9.16
CA GLY A 394 13.56 -10.64 -10.55
C GLY A 394 12.43 -10.94 -11.53
N VAL A 395 11.66 -12.00 -11.27
CA VAL A 395 10.49 -12.39 -12.09
C VAL A 395 9.43 -11.29 -12.10
N ALA A 396 9.08 -10.72 -10.94
CA ALA A 396 8.12 -9.62 -10.85
C ALA A 396 8.57 -8.39 -11.64
N THR A 397 9.86 -8.03 -11.54
CA THR A 397 10.46 -6.91 -12.26
C THR A 397 10.37 -7.10 -13.77
N LYS A 398 10.77 -8.27 -14.29
CA LYS A 398 10.73 -8.56 -15.73
C LYS A 398 9.29 -8.63 -16.25
N SER A 399 8.38 -9.22 -15.47
CA SER A 399 6.95 -9.30 -15.77
C SER A 399 6.33 -7.91 -15.93
N ALA A 400 6.55 -7.02 -14.95
CA ALA A 400 6.03 -5.65 -14.98
C ALA A 400 6.61 -4.82 -16.13
N ARG A 401 7.91 -5.00 -16.44
CA ARG A 401 8.57 -4.32 -17.58
C ARG A 401 7.97 -4.71 -18.92
N LEU A 402 7.80 -6.01 -19.18
CA LEU A 402 7.22 -6.47 -20.43
C LEU A 402 5.74 -6.07 -20.54
N LEU A 403 4.98 -6.12 -19.44
CA LEU A 403 3.59 -5.66 -19.41
C LEU A 403 3.50 -4.18 -19.77
N ALA A 404 4.34 -3.33 -19.17
CA ALA A 404 4.39 -1.91 -19.48
C ALA A 404 4.75 -1.64 -20.96
N LEU A 405 5.66 -2.43 -21.54
CA LEU A 405 6.02 -2.34 -22.96
C LEU A 405 4.82 -2.68 -23.86
N LEU A 406 4.08 -3.75 -23.53
CA LEU A 406 2.87 -4.13 -24.27
C LEU A 406 1.77 -3.06 -24.18
N ARG A 407 1.54 -2.49 -22.98
CA ARG A 407 0.59 -1.39 -22.80
C ARG A 407 0.97 -0.17 -23.63
N LYS A 408 2.27 0.17 -23.68
CA LYS A 408 2.80 1.26 -24.51
C LYS A 408 2.58 1.01 -26.02
N ALA A 409 2.67 -0.25 -26.45
CA ALA A 409 2.34 -0.67 -27.81
C ALA A 409 0.83 -0.76 -28.10
N GLY A 410 -0.03 -0.40 -27.14
CA GLY A 410 -1.49 -0.40 -27.29
C GLY A 410 -2.16 -1.76 -27.07
N TYR A 411 -1.42 -2.77 -26.60
CA TYR A 411 -1.99 -4.07 -26.24
C TYR A 411 -2.76 -3.96 -24.92
N LYS A 412 -4.04 -4.31 -24.94
CA LYS A 412 -4.93 -4.23 -23.76
C LYS A 412 -5.26 -5.58 -23.15
N ASN A 413 -4.87 -6.67 -23.81
CA ASN A 413 -5.22 -8.01 -23.39
C ASN A 413 -4.12 -8.60 -22.48
N THR A 414 -4.12 -9.92 -22.31
CA THR A 414 -3.42 -10.60 -21.21
C THR A 414 -1.97 -10.93 -21.59
N LEU A 415 -1.02 -10.50 -20.76
CA LEU A 415 0.31 -11.11 -20.74
C LEU A 415 0.26 -12.31 -19.78
N ALA A 416 0.87 -13.43 -20.16
CA ALA A 416 0.91 -14.64 -19.35
C ALA A 416 2.30 -15.27 -19.28
N GLY A 417 2.57 -15.95 -18.16
CA GLY A 417 3.75 -16.81 -17.99
C GLY A 417 3.58 -18.19 -18.63
N THR A 418 4.46 -19.13 -18.27
CA THR A 418 4.39 -20.53 -18.76
C THR A 418 4.76 -21.51 -17.65
N ARG A 419 4.78 -22.82 -17.95
CA ARG A 419 5.25 -23.87 -17.03
C ARG A 419 6.75 -24.15 -17.10
N LYS A 420 7.53 -23.37 -17.88
CA LYS A 420 8.99 -23.47 -18.02
C LYS A 420 9.74 -22.88 -16.81
N THR A 421 9.30 -23.29 -15.63
CA THR A 421 9.74 -22.82 -14.32
C THR A 421 10.80 -23.73 -13.73
N THR A 422 11.61 -23.22 -12.81
CA THR A 422 12.59 -24.04 -12.09
C THR A 422 11.89 -25.19 -11.33
N PRO A 423 12.32 -26.46 -11.48
CA PRO A 423 11.78 -27.57 -10.71
C PRO A 423 11.87 -27.30 -9.19
N GLY A 424 10.79 -27.55 -8.46
CA GLY A 424 10.69 -27.26 -7.02
C GLY A 424 10.40 -25.80 -6.66
N PHE A 425 10.66 -24.83 -7.55
CA PHE A 425 10.53 -23.39 -7.26
C PHE A 425 9.37 -22.70 -7.98
N ARG A 426 8.54 -23.47 -8.69
CA ARG A 426 7.41 -22.97 -9.49
C ARG A 426 6.48 -22.03 -8.72
N LEU A 427 6.15 -22.35 -7.47
CA LEU A 427 5.20 -21.54 -6.70
C LEU A 427 5.71 -20.09 -6.52
N VAL A 428 7.00 -19.92 -6.25
CA VAL A 428 7.63 -18.61 -6.07
C VAL A 428 7.70 -17.85 -7.40
N GLU A 429 8.08 -18.51 -8.49
CA GLU A 429 8.15 -17.87 -9.81
C GLU A 429 6.76 -17.42 -10.29
N LYS A 430 5.73 -18.26 -10.14
CA LYS A 430 4.34 -17.90 -10.46
C LYS A 430 3.82 -16.77 -9.57
N TYR A 431 4.16 -16.78 -8.28
CA TYR A 431 3.85 -15.68 -7.37
C TYR A 431 4.48 -14.37 -7.84
N GLY A 432 5.75 -14.40 -8.25
CA GLY A 432 6.45 -13.25 -8.83
C GLY A 432 5.74 -12.69 -10.07
N MET A 433 5.23 -13.54 -10.97
CA MET A 433 4.44 -13.09 -12.14
C MET A 433 3.19 -12.31 -11.71
N LEU A 434 2.45 -12.86 -10.74
CA LEU A 434 1.22 -12.24 -10.23
C LEU A 434 1.51 -10.89 -9.57
N VAL A 435 2.57 -10.79 -8.75
CA VAL A 435 3.00 -9.50 -8.16
C VAL A 435 3.42 -8.51 -9.24
N GLY A 436 4.02 -8.97 -10.34
CA GLY A 436 4.34 -8.15 -11.51
C GLY A 436 3.14 -7.76 -12.38
N GLY A 437 1.91 -8.12 -11.98
CA GLY A 437 0.67 -7.78 -12.69
C GLY A 437 0.32 -8.70 -13.87
N VAL A 438 1.05 -9.81 -14.03
CA VAL A 438 0.95 -10.73 -15.18
C VAL A 438 0.18 -12.00 -14.80
N ASP A 439 -0.58 -12.55 -15.74
CA ASP A 439 -1.29 -13.82 -15.53
C ASP A 439 -0.27 -14.96 -15.37
N SER A 440 -0.44 -15.76 -14.32
CA SER A 440 0.48 -16.86 -14.05
C SER A 440 0.43 -17.95 -15.13
N HIS A 441 -0.61 -17.98 -15.96
CA HIS A 441 -1.06 -19.12 -16.76
C HIS A 441 -1.40 -20.32 -15.86
N ARG A 442 -1.65 -21.49 -16.45
CA ARG A 442 -1.87 -22.72 -15.68
C ARG A 442 -0.68 -23.02 -14.76
N ILE A 443 -0.99 -23.41 -13.52
CA ILE A 443 0.00 -23.72 -12.50
C ILE A 443 0.63 -25.10 -12.78
N ASP A 444 -0.19 -26.09 -13.11
CA ASP A 444 0.25 -27.46 -13.35
C ASP A 444 -0.57 -28.14 -14.46
N LEU A 445 -0.55 -29.48 -14.52
CA LEU A 445 -1.28 -30.27 -15.51
C LEU A 445 -2.77 -30.45 -15.18
N SER A 446 -3.20 -30.10 -13.97
CA SER A 446 -4.57 -30.29 -13.49
C SER A 446 -5.46 -29.06 -13.70
N THR A 447 -4.87 -27.86 -13.78
CA THR A 447 -5.63 -26.60 -13.90
C THR A 447 -6.32 -26.44 -15.26
N MET A 448 -5.65 -26.86 -16.34
CA MET A 448 -6.13 -26.72 -17.71
C MET A 448 -5.48 -27.80 -18.59
N THR A 449 -6.26 -28.39 -19.49
CA THR A 449 -5.75 -29.37 -20.45
C THR A 449 -5.12 -28.64 -21.64
N MET A 450 -3.79 -28.68 -21.76
CA MET A 450 -3.08 -28.22 -22.96
C MET A 450 -2.71 -29.41 -23.83
N LEU A 451 -3.29 -29.45 -25.04
CA LEU A 451 -2.97 -30.40 -26.09
C LEU A 451 -1.90 -29.78 -26.99
N LYS A 452 -0.82 -30.54 -27.21
CA LYS A 452 0.30 -30.18 -28.08
C LYS A 452 0.39 -31.14 -29.27
N ASP A 453 1.25 -30.83 -30.22
CA ASP A 453 1.67 -31.70 -31.33
C ASP A 453 1.70 -33.20 -30.99
N ASN A 454 2.41 -33.59 -29.93
CA ASN A 454 2.60 -34.97 -29.53
C ASN A 454 1.28 -35.64 -29.07
N HIS A 455 0.38 -34.87 -28.47
CA HIS A 455 -0.94 -35.36 -28.05
C HIS A 455 -1.84 -35.57 -29.27
N ILE A 456 -1.77 -34.67 -30.25
CA ILE A 456 -2.54 -34.76 -31.49
C ILE A 456 -2.11 -36.01 -32.27
N VAL A 457 -0.80 -36.23 -32.42
CA VAL A 457 -0.25 -37.44 -33.06
C VAL A 457 -0.72 -38.71 -32.33
N ALA A 458 -0.65 -38.74 -31.00
CA ALA A 458 -1.07 -39.90 -30.21
C ALA A 458 -2.59 -40.17 -30.28
N ALA A 459 -3.41 -39.14 -30.38
CA ALA A 459 -4.87 -39.24 -30.48
C ALA A 459 -5.38 -39.44 -31.93
N GLY A 460 -4.50 -39.31 -32.92
CA GLY A 460 -4.77 -39.47 -34.35
C GLY A 460 -5.42 -38.26 -35.04
N SER A 461 -6.00 -37.31 -34.31
CA SER A 461 -6.50 -36.02 -34.85
C SER A 461 -6.74 -34.99 -33.75
N ILE A 462 -6.81 -33.71 -34.10
CA ILE A 462 -7.15 -32.62 -33.18
C ILE A 462 -8.55 -32.83 -32.63
N THR A 463 -9.52 -33.13 -33.51
CA THR A 463 -10.91 -33.38 -33.12
C THR A 463 -11.04 -34.48 -32.05
N ASN A 464 -10.33 -35.60 -32.21
CA ASN A 464 -10.36 -36.69 -31.23
C ASN A 464 -9.73 -36.26 -29.90
N ALA A 465 -8.58 -35.59 -29.95
CA ALA A 465 -7.87 -35.12 -28.77
C ALA A 465 -8.74 -34.15 -27.95
N VAL A 466 -9.37 -33.16 -28.60
CA VAL A 466 -10.24 -32.18 -27.94
C VAL A 466 -11.48 -32.83 -27.33
N ARG A 467 -12.14 -33.76 -28.05
CA ARG A 467 -13.31 -34.48 -27.51
C ARG A 467 -12.95 -35.33 -26.29
N ALA A 468 -11.82 -36.04 -26.34
CA ALA A 468 -11.32 -36.80 -25.21
C ALA A 468 -11.02 -35.89 -24.01
N ALA A 469 -10.34 -34.76 -24.24
CA ALA A 469 -10.05 -33.77 -23.21
C ALA A 469 -11.32 -33.19 -22.56
N LYS A 470 -12.31 -32.79 -23.36
CA LYS A 470 -13.60 -32.30 -22.88
C LYS A 470 -14.38 -33.37 -22.11
N SER A 471 -14.34 -34.62 -22.56
CA SER A 471 -14.99 -35.73 -21.85
C SER A 471 -14.34 -36.01 -20.49
N ALA A 472 -13.02 -35.85 -20.37
CA ALA A 472 -12.29 -36.08 -19.13
C ALA A 472 -12.39 -34.89 -18.15
N GLY A 473 -12.26 -33.66 -18.66
CA GLY A 473 -12.27 -32.43 -17.86
C GLY A 473 -13.65 -31.87 -17.53
N GLY A 474 -14.69 -32.33 -18.25
CA GLY A 474 -16.07 -31.87 -18.07
C GLY A 474 -16.25 -30.38 -18.39
N PHE A 475 -17.20 -29.73 -17.72
CA PHE A 475 -17.50 -28.31 -17.92
C PHE A 475 -16.52 -27.36 -17.20
N SER A 476 -15.75 -27.86 -16.25
CA SER A 476 -14.93 -27.05 -15.33
C SER A 476 -13.51 -26.80 -15.82
N ILE A 477 -12.96 -27.66 -16.68
CA ILE A 477 -11.57 -27.58 -17.15
C ILE A 477 -11.53 -27.05 -18.59
N LYS A 478 -10.76 -25.99 -18.80
CA LYS A 478 -10.52 -25.45 -20.15
C LYS A 478 -9.61 -26.39 -20.96
N VAL A 479 -9.82 -26.40 -22.27
CA VAL A 479 -9.01 -27.12 -23.25
C VAL A 479 -8.34 -26.11 -24.16
N GLU A 480 -7.02 -26.10 -24.14
CA GLU A 480 -6.16 -25.31 -25.00
C GLU A 480 -5.45 -26.22 -26.01
N VAL A 481 -5.35 -25.80 -27.26
CA VAL A 481 -4.67 -26.56 -28.33
C VAL A 481 -3.58 -25.71 -28.95
N GLU A 482 -2.36 -26.24 -29.00
CA GLU A 482 -1.22 -25.68 -29.75
C GLU A 482 -1.39 -26.03 -31.24
N CYS A 483 -1.43 -25.01 -32.08
CA CYS A 483 -1.69 -25.10 -33.51
C CYS A 483 -0.56 -24.44 -34.31
N GLN A 484 -0.14 -25.11 -35.39
CA GLN A 484 0.93 -24.65 -36.28
C GLN A 484 0.40 -24.05 -37.60
N SER A 485 -0.91 -24.11 -37.83
CA SER A 485 -1.57 -23.54 -39.01
C SER A 485 -2.95 -22.98 -38.67
N PHE A 486 -3.50 -22.17 -39.58
CA PHE A 486 -4.86 -21.66 -39.46
C PHE A 486 -5.89 -22.80 -39.48
N GLU A 487 -5.66 -23.80 -40.33
CA GLU A 487 -6.53 -24.96 -40.50
C GLU A 487 -6.62 -25.79 -39.22
N GLU A 488 -5.50 -25.97 -38.51
CA GLU A 488 -5.48 -26.66 -37.22
C GLU A 488 -6.24 -25.89 -36.14
N ALA A 489 -6.06 -24.56 -36.08
CA ALA A 489 -6.78 -23.71 -35.14
C ALA A 489 -8.30 -23.72 -35.42
N ASP A 490 -8.68 -23.69 -36.70
CA ASP A 490 -10.07 -23.79 -37.14
C ASP A 490 -10.71 -25.14 -36.75
N GLU A 491 -9.99 -26.24 -36.93
CA GLU A 491 -10.43 -27.57 -36.49
C GLU A 491 -10.59 -27.63 -34.97
N ALA A 492 -9.63 -27.09 -34.21
CA ALA A 492 -9.66 -27.07 -32.76
C ALA A 492 -10.89 -26.33 -32.21
N ILE A 493 -11.21 -25.15 -32.76
CA ILE A 493 -12.40 -24.37 -32.36
C ILE A 493 -13.69 -25.13 -32.71
N ALA A 494 -13.75 -25.72 -33.90
CA ALA A 494 -14.90 -26.54 -34.31
C ALA A 494 -15.13 -27.70 -33.32
N ALA A 495 -14.06 -28.39 -32.92
CA ALA A 495 -14.08 -29.47 -31.95
C ALA A 495 -14.41 -29.01 -30.52
N GLY A 496 -14.32 -27.71 -30.22
CA GLY A 496 -14.73 -27.10 -28.96
C GLY A 496 -13.58 -26.74 -28.01
N ALA A 497 -12.38 -26.50 -28.52
CA ALA A 497 -11.31 -25.88 -27.73
C ALA A 497 -11.75 -24.51 -27.19
N ASP A 498 -11.37 -24.20 -25.95
CA ASP A 498 -11.64 -22.89 -25.32
C ASP A 498 -10.56 -21.86 -25.67
N VAL A 499 -9.34 -22.33 -25.96
CA VAL A 499 -8.18 -21.53 -26.34
C VAL A 499 -7.45 -22.22 -27.49
N VAL A 500 -7.03 -21.45 -28.49
CA VAL A 500 -6.10 -21.90 -29.52
C VAL A 500 -4.81 -21.09 -29.43
N MET A 501 -3.69 -21.77 -29.33
CA MET A 501 -2.36 -21.18 -29.29
C MET A 501 -1.74 -21.25 -30.68
N LEU A 502 -1.47 -20.11 -31.29
CA LEU A 502 -0.74 -20.00 -32.54
C LEU A 502 0.76 -20.04 -32.23
N ASP A 503 1.39 -21.21 -32.39
CA ASP A 503 2.81 -21.41 -32.06
C ASP A 503 3.70 -21.23 -33.30
N ASN A 504 4.79 -20.47 -33.13
CA ASN A 504 5.81 -20.19 -34.17
C ASN A 504 5.29 -19.52 -35.47
N PHE A 505 4.16 -18.83 -35.42
CA PHE A 505 3.72 -17.96 -36.51
C PHE A 505 4.62 -16.72 -36.62
N THR A 506 4.73 -16.14 -37.81
CA THR A 506 5.31 -14.79 -37.96
C THR A 506 4.34 -13.74 -37.42
N ALA A 507 4.84 -12.55 -37.05
CA ALA A 507 4.00 -11.46 -36.56
C ALA A 507 2.82 -11.11 -37.49
N ASP A 508 3.05 -11.08 -38.81
CA ASP A 508 2.00 -10.85 -39.80
C ASP A 508 1.06 -12.06 -39.92
N GLY A 509 1.59 -13.27 -39.85
CA GLY A 509 0.81 -14.50 -39.85
C GLY A 509 -0.17 -14.57 -38.67
N VAL A 510 0.29 -14.20 -37.46
CA VAL A 510 -0.56 -14.15 -36.26
C VAL A 510 -1.72 -13.17 -36.45
N LYS A 511 -1.45 -11.97 -36.97
CA LYS A 511 -2.48 -10.94 -37.19
C LYS A 511 -3.56 -11.42 -38.16
N VAL A 512 -3.13 -12.00 -39.29
CA VAL A 512 -4.04 -12.50 -40.31
C VAL A 512 -4.86 -13.67 -39.77
N ALA A 513 -4.20 -14.66 -39.16
CA ALA A 513 -4.88 -15.85 -38.63
C ALA A 513 -5.85 -15.48 -37.51
N ALA A 514 -5.44 -14.67 -36.53
CA ALA A 514 -6.30 -14.24 -35.42
C ALA A 514 -7.55 -13.50 -35.93
N ALA A 515 -7.38 -12.53 -36.85
CA ALA A 515 -8.50 -11.80 -37.43
C ALA A 515 -9.47 -12.73 -38.17
N GLN A 516 -8.95 -13.63 -39.02
CA GLN A 516 -9.78 -14.59 -39.76
C GLN A 516 -10.54 -15.55 -38.85
N LEU A 517 -9.91 -16.05 -37.78
CA LEU A 517 -10.56 -16.92 -36.79
C LEU A 517 -11.69 -16.17 -36.08
N LYS A 518 -11.44 -14.93 -35.64
CA LYS A 518 -12.43 -14.08 -34.98
C LYS A 518 -13.59 -13.69 -35.90
N ASP A 519 -13.34 -13.46 -37.19
CA ASP A 519 -14.39 -13.15 -38.17
C ASP A 519 -15.26 -14.38 -38.47
N LYS A 520 -14.65 -15.56 -38.59
CA LYS A 520 -15.35 -16.84 -38.86
C LYS A 520 -16.19 -17.30 -37.68
N TRP A 521 -15.58 -17.41 -36.50
CA TRP A 521 -16.21 -18.01 -35.32
C TRP A 521 -16.89 -16.98 -34.41
N GLY A 522 -16.60 -15.70 -34.60
CA GLY A 522 -17.17 -14.59 -33.86
C GLY A 522 -16.21 -14.02 -32.81
N ARG A 523 -16.40 -12.72 -32.51
CA ARG A 523 -15.63 -11.95 -31.52
C ARG A 523 -16.19 -12.04 -30.09
N GLY A 524 -17.16 -12.93 -29.83
CA GLY A 524 -17.76 -13.14 -28.51
C GLY A 524 -19.03 -12.30 -28.19
N ASN A 525 -19.56 -11.51 -29.12
CA ASN A 525 -20.82 -10.78 -28.94
C ASN A 525 -21.97 -11.50 -29.68
N GLY A 526 -22.68 -12.42 -29.01
CA GLY A 526 -23.88 -13.12 -29.52
C GLY A 526 -23.90 -14.65 -29.28
N ASP A 527 -24.77 -15.37 -29.98
CA ASP A 527 -25.01 -16.84 -29.87
C ASP A 527 -23.86 -17.75 -30.39
N ARG A 528 -22.67 -17.20 -30.69
CA ARG A 528 -21.54 -17.98 -31.25
C ARG A 528 -20.51 -18.34 -30.16
N LYS A 529 -19.87 -19.51 -30.33
CA LYS A 529 -18.88 -20.08 -29.38
C LYS A 529 -17.78 -19.07 -29.04
N ASN A 530 -17.58 -18.82 -27.75
CA ASN A 530 -16.52 -17.96 -27.24
C ASN A 530 -15.20 -18.76 -27.14
N PHE A 531 -14.14 -18.31 -27.81
CA PHE A 531 -12.79 -18.89 -27.77
C PHE A 531 -11.73 -17.79 -27.68
N LEU A 532 -10.58 -18.13 -27.09
CA LEU A 532 -9.44 -17.21 -26.97
C LEU A 532 -8.32 -17.60 -27.93
N VAL A 533 -7.61 -16.59 -28.43
CA VAL A 533 -6.39 -16.74 -29.23
C VAL A 533 -5.19 -16.40 -28.35
N GLU A 534 -4.31 -17.38 -28.16
CA GLU A 534 -3.01 -17.20 -27.52
C GLU A 534 -1.90 -17.17 -28.58
N VAL A 535 -0.90 -16.32 -28.39
CA VAL A 535 0.35 -16.35 -29.16
C VAL A 535 1.51 -16.67 -28.23
N SER A 536 2.38 -17.57 -28.68
CA SER A 536 3.57 -18.02 -27.97
C SER A 536 4.69 -18.32 -28.98
N GLY A 537 5.92 -18.43 -28.49
CA GLY A 537 7.10 -18.80 -29.29
C GLY A 537 8.16 -17.70 -29.31
N GLY A 538 9.19 -17.84 -28.46
CA GLY A 538 10.38 -16.99 -28.52
C GLY A 538 10.17 -15.48 -28.28
N LEU A 539 9.03 -15.08 -27.69
CA LEU A 539 8.69 -13.67 -27.48
C LEU A 539 9.52 -13.04 -26.35
N THR A 540 10.14 -11.91 -26.62
CA THR A 540 11.01 -11.15 -25.71
C THR A 540 10.66 -9.66 -25.76
N GLU A 541 11.27 -8.85 -24.88
CA GLU A 541 11.07 -7.40 -24.88
C GLU A 541 11.46 -6.76 -26.22
N GLU A 542 12.39 -7.37 -26.95
CA GLU A 542 12.91 -6.85 -28.22
C GLU A 542 12.04 -7.18 -29.43
N ASN A 543 11.22 -8.24 -29.37
CA ASN A 543 10.51 -8.75 -30.54
C ASN A 543 8.98 -8.87 -30.36
N VAL A 544 8.43 -8.60 -29.18
CA VAL A 544 7.00 -8.81 -28.90
C VAL A 544 6.10 -7.76 -29.57
N GLU A 545 6.59 -6.53 -29.76
CA GLU A 545 5.78 -5.41 -30.24
C GLU A 545 5.11 -5.68 -31.60
N PRO A 546 5.80 -6.24 -32.62
CA PRO A 546 5.16 -6.64 -33.87
C PRO A 546 4.00 -7.64 -33.73
N TYR A 547 3.98 -8.47 -32.68
CA TYR A 547 2.93 -9.46 -32.44
C TYR A 547 1.68 -8.87 -31.76
N VAL A 548 1.74 -7.61 -31.34
CA VAL A 548 0.60 -6.93 -30.72
C VAL A 548 -0.52 -6.75 -31.74
N CYS A 549 -1.67 -7.34 -31.42
CA CYS A 549 -2.91 -7.19 -32.17
C CYS A 549 -4.10 -7.32 -31.21
N GLN A 550 -5.19 -6.60 -31.48
CA GLN A 550 -6.39 -6.64 -30.63
C GLN A 550 -7.14 -7.98 -30.74
N ASP A 551 -6.91 -8.73 -31.82
CA ASP A 551 -7.52 -10.04 -32.05
C ASP A 551 -6.79 -11.19 -31.32
N VAL A 552 -5.65 -10.90 -30.70
CA VAL A 552 -4.89 -11.83 -29.86
C VAL A 552 -5.22 -11.56 -28.39
N ASP A 553 -5.87 -12.51 -27.72
CA ASP A 553 -6.35 -12.33 -26.34
C ASP A 553 -5.26 -12.57 -25.29
N ILE A 554 -4.28 -13.43 -25.61
CA ILE A 554 -3.21 -13.81 -24.69
C ILE A 554 -1.87 -13.77 -25.43
N VAL A 555 -0.88 -13.09 -24.86
CA VAL A 555 0.53 -13.21 -25.22
C VAL A 555 1.21 -13.97 -24.10
N SER A 556 1.74 -15.16 -24.36
CA SER A 556 2.48 -15.91 -23.34
C SER A 556 3.96 -16.03 -23.68
N THR A 557 4.79 -15.93 -22.65
CA THR A 557 6.24 -16.08 -22.84
C THR A 557 6.95 -16.59 -21.58
N SER A 558 8.01 -17.36 -21.78
CA SER A 558 8.92 -17.71 -20.70
C SER A 558 9.97 -16.65 -20.40
N SER A 559 10.15 -15.63 -21.25
CA SER A 559 11.19 -14.61 -21.06
C SER A 559 11.00 -13.74 -19.80
N ILE A 560 9.79 -13.74 -19.22
CA ILE A 560 9.48 -13.04 -17.96
C ILE A 560 9.90 -13.81 -16.71
N HIS A 561 10.27 -15.08 -16.82
CA HIS A 561 10.64 -15.91 -15.66
C HIS A 561 11.83 -16.85 -15.86
N GLN A 562 12.02 -17.37 -17.07
CA GLN A 562 13.13 -18.23 -17.41
C GLN A 562 14.39 -17.40 -17.70
N GLY A 563 15.47 -17.64 -16.96
CA GLY A 563 16.75 -16.96 -17.19
C GLY A 563 16.76 -15.48 -16.80
N VAL A 564 15.82 -15.05 -15.96
CA VAL A 564 15.70 -13.66 -15.53
C VAL A 564 16.79 -13.31 -14.50
N LYS A 565 17.37 -12.12 -14.65
CA LYS A 565 18.34 -11.58 -13.69
C LYS A 565 17.67 -11.35 -12.34
N HIS A 566 18.28 -11.85 -11.27
CA HIS A 566 17.81 -11.62 -9.91
C HIS A 566 18.00 -10.16 -9.49
N VAL A 567 17.18 -9.68 -8.56
CA VAL A 567 17.37 -8.40 -7.89
C VAL A 567 18.40 -8.60 -6.77
N ASP A 568 19.45 -7.77 -6.74
CA ASP A 568 20.51 -7.84 -5.73
C ASP A 568 19.98 -7.31 -4.39
N PHE A 569 19.93 -8.19 -3.39
CA PHE A 569 19.61 -7.83 -2.01
C PHE A 569 20.76 -8.27 -1.10
N SER A 570 20.95 -7.52 -0.01
CA SER A 570 21.86 -7.92 1.07
C SER A 570 21.19 -7.76 2.41
N LEU A 571 21.53 -8.62 3.37
CA LEU A 571 21.11 -8.50 4.76
C LEU A 571 22.32 -8.09 5.61
N LYS A 572 22.23 -6.98 6.32
CA LYS A 572 23.36 -6.40 7.07
C LYS A 572 23.06 -6.31 8.56
N ILE A 573 23.80 -7.07 9.37
CA ILE A 573 23.75 -6.96 10.84
C ILE A 573 24.17 -5.55 11.27
N VAL A 574 23.39 -4.94 12.15
CA VAL A 574 23.72 -3.67 12.79
C VAL A 574 24.64 -3.97 13.97
N ALA A 575 25.90 -3.53 13.88
CA ALA A 575 26.84 -3.65 14.99
C ALA A 575 26.34 -2.86 16.20
N LYS A 576 26.37 -3.45 17.40
CA LYS A 576 26.27 -2.67 18.65
C LYS A 576 27.38 -1.63 18.63
N GLY A 577 27.04 -0.38 18.99
CA GLY A 577 28.02 0.68 19.12
C GLY A 577 29.16 0.20 20.02
N ARG A 578 30.33 -0.04 19.44
CA ARG A 578 31.57 0.11 20.20
C ARG A 578 31.56 1.56 20.64
N GLU A 579 31.52 1.81 21.94
CA GLU A 579 32.10 3.03 22.48
C GLU A 579 33.53 3.07 21.97
N THR A 580 33.76 3.79 20.88
CA THR A 580 35.08 4.20 20.47
C THR A 580 35.54 5.17 21.55
N LYS A 581 36.23 4.64 22.56
CA LYS A 581 37.24 5.43 23.26
C LYS A 581 38.11 6.03 22.17
N LYS A 582 37.96 7.34 21.95
CA LYS A 582 38.97 8.16 21.29
C LYS A 582 40.20 8.11 22.18
N GLU A 583 41.03 7.09 21.98
CA GLU A 583 42.46 7.26 22.24
C GLU A 583 43.02 8.09 21.09
N SER A 584 43.49 9.26 21.48
CA SER A 584 44.34 10.14 20.69
C SER A 584 45.52 9.37 20.09
N GLY A 585 45.71 9.48 18.78
CA GLY A 585 46.93 9.00 18.14
C GLY A 585 46.82 8.82 16.64
N GLU A 586 47.20 9.89 15.93
CA GLU A 586 47.86 9.88 14.61
C GLU A 586 47.13 9.32 13.37
N SER A 587 46.94 10.27 12.45
CA SER A 587 46.81 10.17 11.00
C SER A 587 47.52 9.01 10.32
N VAL A 588 46.87 8.40 9.32
CA VAL A 588 47.42 8.23 7.96
C VAL A 588 46.25 8.14 6.94
N GLU A 589 46.28 8.99 5.92
CA GLU A 589 45.53 8.89 4.67
C GLU A 589 46.07 7.74 3.81
N VAL A 590 45.21 6.83 3.30
CA VAL A 590 45.14 6.36 1.90
C VAL A 590 43.71 5.89 1.62
#